data_AF-A0A072PEY4-F1
#
_entry.id   AF-A0A072PEY4-F1
#
_cell.length_a   1.000
_cell.length_b   1.000
_cell.length_c   1.000
_cell.angle_alpha   90.00
_cell.angle_beta   90.00
_cell.angle_gamma   90.00
#
_symmetry.space_group_name_H-M   'P 1'
#
loop_
_entity.id
_entity.type
_entity.pdbx_description
1 polymer ?
#
loop_
_entity_poly.entity_id
_entity_poly.type
_entity_poly.pdbx_seq_one_letter_code
_entity_poly.pdbx_strand_id
1 'polypeptide(L)'
;KTLFQPLLRANGLPSYYWGRQLGCPDVASAFVNWDSVDHHTRFTATRKFAPILDAVTELIIGPPQLWHIPSEPFPPTPALAASPGQVTETVILYFPAQYDRSSQLRFHNGVQR
;
A
#
# COMPACT_ATOMS: atom_id res chain seq x y z
N LYS A 1 9.44 19.13 6.34
CA LYS A 1 8.98 18.58 5.04
C LYS A 1 10.09 17.77 4.33
N THR A 2 10.83 16.91 5.04
CA THR A 2 12.06 16.27 4.53
C THR A 2 12.10 14.75 4.69
N LEU A 3 11.30 14.19 5.61
CA LEU A 3 11.36 12.76 5.96
C LEU A 3 11.11 11.82 4.79
N PHE A 4 10.00 12.01 4.05
CA PHE A 4 9.64 11.15 2.92
C PHE A 4 10.32 11.54 1.61
N GLN A 5 11.12 12.60 1.57
CA GLN A 5 11.76 13.06 0.34
C GLN A 5 12.69 12.01 -0.31
N PRO A 6 13.47 11.20 0.44
CA PRO A 6 14.25 10.12 -0.16
C PRO A 6 13.37 9.00 -0.75
N LEU A 7 12.21 8.72 -0.14
CA LEU A 7 11.22 7.79 -0.68
C LEU A 7 10.66 8.33 -2.00
N LEU A 8 10.17 9.57 -2.01
CA LEU A 8 9.59 10.23 -3.19
C LEU A 8 10.58 10.42 -4.36
N ARG A 9 11.88 10.18 -4.14
CA ARG A 9 12.94 10.24 -5.15
C ARG A 9 13.53 8.86 -5.46
N ALA A 10 12.99 7.80 -4.88
CA ALA A 10 13.43 6.44 -5.14
C ALA A 10 13.10 6.06 -6.58
N ASN A 11 14.00 5.31 -7.22
CA ASN A 11 13.76 4.82 -8.56
C ASN A 11 12.59 3.83 -8.56
N GLY A 12 11.70 3.96 -9.54
CA GLY A 12 10.51 3.12 -9.67
C GLY A 12 9.44 3.34 -8.61
N LEU A 13 9.41 4.51 -7.95
CA LEU A 13 8.30 4.94 -7.09
C LEU A 13 7.41 5.97 -7.81
N PRO A 14 6.33 5.55 -8.48
CA PRO A 14 5.40 6.48 -9.11
C PRO A 14 4.60 7.34 -8.13
N SER A 15 4.22 6.82 -6.96
CA SER A 15 3.34 7.57 -6.04
C SER A 15 3.30 7.04 -4.60
N TYR A 16 2.90 7.93 -3.68
CA TYR A 16 2.70 7.64 -2.27
C TYR A 16 1.37 8.27 -1.81
N TYR A 17 0.50 7.46 -1.21
CA TYR A 17 -0.79 7.90 -0.64
C TYR A 17 -0.90 7.40 0.79
N TRP A 18 -1.56 8.16 1.66
CA TRP A 18 -1.81 7.72 3.03
C TRP A 18 -3.06 8.38 3.60
N GLY A 19 -3.65 7.74 4.62
CA GLY A 19 -4.80 8.26 5.34
C GLY A 19 -5.08 7.47 6.62
N ARG A 20 -6.00 7.97 7.43
CA ARG A 20 -6.54 7.26 8.60
C ARG A 20 -7.86 6.60 8.26
N GLN A 21 -8.15 5.46 8.87
CA GLN A 21 -9.44 4.80 8.69
C GLN A 21 -10.54 5.61 9.39
N LEU A 22 -11.67 5.82 8.71
CA LEU A 22 -12.80 6.58 9.29
C LEU A 22 -13.44 5.84 10.48
N GLY A 23 -13.55 4.51 10.40
CA GLY A 23 -14.14 3.67 11.46
C GLY A 23 -13.21 3.36 12.62
N CYS A 24 -11.90 3.56 12.46
CA CYS A 24 -10.89 3.34 13.49
C CYS A 24 -9.75 4.37 13.32
N PRO A 25 -9.92 5.60 13.84
CA PRO A 25 -9.00 6.71 13.56
C PRO A 25 -7.55 6.51 14.02
N ASP A 26 -7.30 5.54 14.90
CA ASP A 26 -5.96 5.18 15.39
C ASP A 26 -5.20 4.29 14.38
N VAL A 27 -5.88 3.79 13.35
CA VAL A 27 -5.28 3.00 12.28
C VAL A 27 -5.04 3.88 11.06
N ALA A 28 -3.78 3.96 10.65
CA ALA A 28 -3.37 4.57 9.39
C ALA A 28 -3.03 3.51 8.34
N SER A 29 -3.27 3.83 7.07
CA SER A 29 -2.86 3.01 5.94
C SER A 29 -2.07 3.86 4.97
N ALA A 30 -1.00 3.29 4.43
CA ALA A 30 -0.17 3.93 3.41
C ALA A 30 -0.05 3.00 2.20
N PHE A 31 -0.26 3.55 1.02
CA PHE A 31 -0.10 2.89 -0.27
C PHE A 31 1.14 3.47 -0.94
N VAL A 32 2.15 2.62 -1.05
CA VAL A 32 3.44 2.95 -1.68
C VAL A 32 3.47 2.22 -3.02
N ASN A 33 3.22 2.93 -4.11
CA ASN A 33 3.19 2.31 -5.42
C ASN A 33 4.60 2.23 -5.97
N TRP A 34 5.07 0.99 -6.18
CA TRP A 34 6.33 0.69 -6.84
C TRP A 34 6.06 0.06 -8.20
N ASP A 35 6.91 0.35 -9.18
CA ASP A 35 6.86 -0.29 -10.52
C ASP A 35 7.04 -1.80 -10.43
N SER A 36 7.79 -2.26 -9.42
CA SER A 36 7.90 -3.69 -9.09
C SER A 36 8.31 -3.89 -7.64
N VAL A 37 8.07 -5.11 -7.13
CA VAL A 37 8.57 -5.54 -5.81
C VAL A 37 10.09 -5.40 -5.72
N ASP A 38 10.82 -5.64 -6.81
CA ASP A 38 12.28 -5.52 -6.86
C ASP A 38 12.77 -4.07 -6.69
N HIS A 39 12.04 -3.07 -7.20
CA HIS A 39 12.36 -1.65 -6.93
C HIS A 39 12.25 -1.33 -5.44
N HIS A 40 11.17 -1.80 -4.79
CA HIS A 40 10.99 -1.66 -3.35
C HIS A 40 12.11 -2.34 -2.57
N THR A 41 12.40 -3.62 -2.84
CA THR A 41 13.42 -4.37 -2.07
C THR A 41 14.80 -3.73 -2.22
N ARG A 42 15.17 -3.28 -3.42
CA ARG A 42 16.42 -2.52 -3.64
C ARG A 42 16.45 -1.23 -2.83
N PHE A 43 15.33 -0.49 -2.76
CA PHE A 43 15.25 0.71 -1.94
C PHE A 43 15.43 0.39 -0.45
N THR A 44 14.81 -0.67 0.05
CA THR A 44 14.95 -1.09 1.47
C THR A 44 16.37 -1.47 1.86
N ALA A 45 17.18 -1.93 0.91
CA ALA A 45 18.60 -2.23 1.12
C ALA A 45 19.49 -0.97 1.19
N THR A 46 18.95 0.21 0.86
CA THR A 46 19.72 1.46 0.94
C THR A 46 19.75 2.02 2.35
N ARG A 47 20.82 2.78 2.67
CA ARG A 47 20.93 3.53 3.94
C ARG A 47 19.84 4.60 4.13
N LYS A 48 19.06 4.91 3.09
CA LYS A 48 17.98 5.91 3.13
C LYS A 48 16.70 5.36 3.73
N PHE A 49 16.53 4.03 3.73
CA PHE A 49 15.28 3.40 4.18
C PHE A 49 15.11 3.41 5.70
N ALA A 50 16.15 3.02 6.45
CA ALA A 50 16.07 2.92 7.91
C ALA A 50 15.57 4.21 8.60
N PRO A 51 16.10 5.42 8.28
CA PRO A 51 15.57 6.65 8.90
C PRO A 51 14.09 6.94 8.60
N ILE A 52 13.58 6.47 7.46
CA ILE A 52 12.15 6.63 7.12
C ILE A 52 11.33 5.65 7.96
N LEU A 53 11.77 4.39 8.05
CA LEU A 53 11.09 3.39 8.86
C LEU A 53 11.09 3.78 10.34
N ASP A 54 12.22 4.23 10.87
CA ASP A 54 12.36 4.66 12.27
C ASP A 54 11.34 5.75 12.61
N ALA A 55 11.28 6.80 11.79
CA ALA A 55 10.32 7.88 11.98
C ALA A 55 8.85 7.45 11.83
N VAL A 56 8.55 6.42 11.03
CA VAL A 56 7.21 5.84 10.99
C VAL A 56 6.93 5.04 12.26
N THR A 57 7.90 4.26 12.75
CA THR A 57 7.75 3.45 13.97
C THR A 57 7.59 4.29 15.23
N GLU A 58 8.11 5.52 15.25
CA GLU A 58 7.86 6.48 16.34
C GLU A 58 6.39 6.95 16.41
N LEU A 59 5.62 6.80 15.32
CA LEU A 59 4.24 7.26 15.21
C LEU A 59 3.20 6.17 15.48
N ILE A 60 3.62 4.92 15.61
CA ILE A 60 2.72 3.76 15.71
C ILE A 60 3.02 2.91 16.94
N ILE A 61 1.97 2.28 17.46
CA ILE A 61 2.11 1.33 18.57
C ILE A 61 2.33 -0.06 17.97
N GLY A 62 3.59 -0.51 17.98
CA GLY A 62 4.00 -1.82 17.47
C GLY A 62 4.54 -1.81 16.03
N PRO A 63 4.94 -2.97 15.51
CA PRO A 63 5.52 -3.06 14.16
C PRO A 63 4.45 -2.80 13.08
N PRO A 64 4.81 -2.13 11.97
CA PRO A 64 3.88 -1.92 10.86
C PRO A 64 3.58 -3.25 10.16
N GLN A 65 2.34 -3.41 9.69
CA GLN A 65 1.98 -4.52 8.79
C GLN A 65 2.24 -4.10 7.34
N LEU A 66 3.12 -4.84 6.66
CA LEU A 66 3.53 -4.54 5.28
C LEU A 66 3.11 -5.67 4.35
N TRP A 67 2.47 -5.30 3.24
CA TRP A 67 1.98 -6.24 2.25
C TRP A 67 2.44 -5.81 0.85
N HIS A 68 2.89 -6.76 0.03
CA HIS A 68 3.02 -6.54 -1.41
C HIS A 68 1.75 -7.04 -2.08
N ILE A 69 1.02 -6.12 -2.69
CA ILE A 69 -0.20 -6.43 -3.44
C ILE A 69 0.00 -6.06 -4.91
N PRO A 70 -0.40 -6.93 -5.87
CA PRO A 70 -0.59 -6.49 -7.24
C PRO A 70 -1.81 -5.55 -7.28
N SER A 71 -1.74 -4.50 -8.09
CA SER A 71 -2.88 -3.62 -8.32
C SER A 71 -3.32 -3.72 -9.78
N GLU A 72 -4.64 -3.81 -9.98
CA GLU A 72 -5.25 -3.87 -11.29
C GLU A 72 -6.47 -2.94 -11.29
N PRO A 73 -6.48 -1.85 -12.09
CA PRO A 73 -5.38 -1.37 -12.95
C PRO A 73 -4.19 -0.79 -12.16
N PHE A 74 -3.01 -0.77 -12.78
CA PHE A 74 -1.83 -0.08 -12.27
C PHE A 74 -1.51 1.17 -13.14
N PRO A 75 -1.22 2.33 -12.53
CA PRO A 75 -1.25 2.61 -11.10
C PRO A 75 -2.68 2.67 -10.55
N PRO A 76 -2.91 2.36 -9.25
CA PRO A 76 -4.24 2.36 -8.62
C PRO A 76 -4.79 3.77 -8.35
N THR A 77 -4.38 4.78 -9.12
CA THR A 77 -4.79 6.18 -8.98
C THR A 77 -6.32 6.37 -8.93
N PRO A 78 -7.14 5.67 -9.73
CA PRO A 78 -8.59 5.83 -9.65
C PRO A 78 -9.17 5.47 -8.26
N ALA A 79 -8.57 4.50 -7.57
CA ALA A 79 -9.03 4.07 -6.25
C ALA A 79 -8.49 4.95 -5.11
N LEU A 80 -7.38 5.66 -5.32
CA LEU A 80 -6.64 6.38 -4.27
C LEU A 80 -6.70 7.92 -4.38
N ALA A 81 -6.87 8.47 -5.58
CA ALA A 81 -6.74 9.91 -5.83
C ALA A 81 -7.46 10.41 -7.10
N ALA A 82 -8.59 9.80 -7.47
CA ALA A 82 -9.41 10.24 -8.59
C ALA A 82 -9.99 11.64 -8.40
N SER A 83 -10.32 12.04 -7.17
CA SER A 83 -10.93 13.35 -6.88
C SER A 83 -10.60 13.88 -5.48
N PRO A 84 -10.64 15.21 -5.27
CA PRO A 84 -10.53 15.79 -3.94
C PRO A 84 -11.63 15.28 -3.00
N GLY A 85 -11.25 14.88 -1.79
CA GLY A 85 -12.19 14.36 -0.80
C GLY A 85 -12.65 12.92 -1.04
N GLN A 86 -12.03 12.20 -1.98
CA GLN A 86 -12.27 10.77 -2.16
C GLN A 86 -12.00 9.99 -0.86
N VAL A 87 -12.91 9.06 -0.56
CA VAL A 87 -12.74 8.05 0.48
C VAL A 87 -12.47 6.72 -0.21
N THR A 88 -11.42 6.03 0.24
CA THR A 88 -11.06 4.69 -0.23
C THR A 88 -11.48 3.66 0.81
N GLU A 89 -12.20 2.62 0.36
CA GLU A 89 -12.46 1.43 1.17
C GLU A 89 -11.39 0.37 0.89
N THR A 90 -10.87 -0.26 1.95
CA THR A 90 -9.90 -1.35 1.85
C THR A 90 -10.41 -2.54 2.63
N VAL A 91 -10.52 -3.68 1.97
CA VAL A 91 -10.98 -4.93 2.58
C VAL A 91 -9.90 -5.99 2.45
N ILE A 92 -9.62 -6.70 3.54
CA ILE A 92 -8.75 -7.89 3.55
C ILE A 92 -9.66 -9.10 3.73
N LEU A 93 -9.68 -9.97 2.73
CA LEU A 93 -10.52 -11.15 2.70
C LEU A 93 -9.68 -12.40 2.86
N TYR A 94 -10.04 -13.23 3.84
CA TYR A 94 -9.38 -14.51 4.09
C TYR A 94 -10.22 -15.63 3.50
N PHE A 95 -9.59 -16.43 2.64
CA PHE A 95 -10.24 -17.58 2.03
C PHE A 95 -9.72 -18.87 2.68
N PRO A 96 -10.59 -19.89 2.89
CA PRO A 96 -10.16 -21.20 3.37
C PRO A 96 -9.12 -21.83 2.44
N ALA A 97 -8.29 -22.73 2.95
CA ALA A 97 -7.26 -23.41 2.14
C ALA A 97 -7.85 -24.19 0.95
N GLN A 98 -9.08 -24.69 1.10
CA GLN A 98 -9.85 -25.36 0.05
C GLN A 98 -10.46 -24.41 -1.00
N TYR A 99 -10.28 -23.10 -0.85
CA TYR A 99 -10.79 -22.12 -1.81
C TYR A 99 -9.88 -22.08 -3.03
N ASP A 100 -10.26 -22.87 -4.02
CA ASP A 100 -9.44 -23.14 -5.20
C ASP A 100 -9.23 -21.90 -6.09
N ARG A 101 -8.24 -22.00 -6.98
CA ARG A 101 -7.89 -20.90 -7.90
C ARG A 101 -9.07 -20.49 -8.78
N SER A 102 -9.94 -21.44 -9.15
CA SER A 102 -11.12 -21.16 -9.97
C SER A 102 -12.12 -20.26 -9.22
N SER A 103 -12.35 -20.50 -7.93
CA SER A 103 -13.21 -19.69 -7.08
C SER A 103 -12.60 -18.31 -6.81
N GLN A 104 -11.29 -18.23 -6.61
CA GLN A 104 -10.58 -16.95 -6.50
C GLN A 104 -10.75 -16.09 -7.76
N LEU A 105 -10.59 -16.69 -8.94
CA LEU A 105 -10.79 -16.00 -10.22
C LEU A 105 -12.23 -15.55 -10.41
N ARG A 106 -13.22 -16.40 -10.08
CA ARG A 106 -14.64 -16.01 -10.14
C ARG A 106 -14.93 -14.83 -9.21
N PHE A 107 -14.39 -14.84 -8.00
CA PHE A 107 -14.53 -13.73 -7.05
C PHE A 107 -13.89 -12.45 -7.61
N HIS A 108 -12.63 -12.52 -8.04
CA HIS A 108 -11.90 -11.38 -8.61
C HIS A 108 -12.64 -10.74 -9.79
N ASN A 109 -13.09 -11.56 -10.75
CA ASN A 109 -13.86 -11.07 -11.91
C ASN A 109 -15.24 -10.52 -11.53
N GLY A 110 -15.82 -10.99 -10.42
CA GLY A 110 -17.09 -10.47 -9.91
C GLY A 110 -16.96 -9.10 -9.26
N VAL A 111 -15.80 -8.79 -8.66
CA VAL A 111 -15.51 -7.52 -7.99
C VAL A 111 -15.05 -6.43 -8.96
N GLN A 112 -14.50 -6.78 -10.12
CA GLN A 112 -14.07 -5.81 -11.14
C GLN A 112 -15.21 -5.13 -11.93
N ARG A 113 -16.48 -5.35 -11.57
CA ARG A 113 -17.65 -4.83 -12.30
C ARG A 113 -18.01 -3.40 -11.95
#